data_AF-A0A4R0JUU4-F1
#
_entry.id   AF-A0A4R0JUU4-F1
#
_cell.length_a   1.000
_cell.length_b   1.000
_cell.length_c   1.000
_cell.angle_alpha   90.00
_cell.angle_beta   90.00
_cell.angle_gamma   90.00
#
_symmetry.space_group_name_H-M   'P 1'
#
loop_
_entity.id
_entity.type
_entity.pdbx_description
1 polymer ?
#
loop_
_entity_poly.entity_id
_entity_poly.type
_entity_poly.pdbx_seq_one_letter_code
_entity_poly.pdbx_strand_id
1 'polypeptide(L)' 'MNLRIHIHQAFTGGWCADIDDDHDRQPDDPYWCVDQWPTQQDALTAACVQLAGLNASAQRTQPPPRISGAA' A
#
# COMPACT_ATOMS: atom_id res chain seq x y z
N MET A 1 -4.04 -5.42 13.11
CA MET A 1 -3.21 -4.56 12.24
C MET A 1 -4.11 -3.48 11.69
N ASN A 2 -3.71 -2.21 11.75
CA ASN A 2 -4.52 -1.10 11.24
C ASN A 2 -3.93 -0.64 9.91
N LEU A 3 -4.33 -1.31 8.82
CA LEU A 3 -3.83 -1.00 7.48
C LEU A 3 -4.39 0.32 6.96
N ARG A 4 -3.55 1.14 6.34
CA ARG A 4 -3.92 2.44 5.78
C ARG A 4 -3.45 2.56 4.35
N ILE A 5 -4.23 3.28 3.55
CA ILE A 5 -3.85 3.64 2.19
C ILE A 5 -3.33 5.07 2.23
N HIS A 6 -2.18 5.29 1.59
CA HIS A 6 -1.67 6.62 1.33
C HIS A 6 -1.61 6.85 -0.18
N ILE A 7 -2.20 7.97 -0.61
CA ILE A 7 -2.20 8.42 -1.99
C ILE A 7 -1.51 9.76 -2.05
N HIS A 8 -0.42 9.85 -2.81
CA HIS A 8 0.35 11.06 -2.97
C HIS A 8 0.65 11.34 -4.43
N GLN A 9 0.75 12.63 -4.79
CA GLN A 9 1.13 13.02 -6.14
C GLN A 9 2.64 12.88 -6.30
N ALA A 10 3.09 12.18 -7.34
CA ALA A 10 4.50 11.99 -7.60
C ALA A 10 5.14 13.28 -8.12
N PHE A 11 6.38 13.57 -7.71
CA PHE A 11 7.12 14.72 -8.22
C PHE A 11 7.33 14.66 -9.75
N THR A 12 7.48 13.46 -10.30
CA THR A 12 7.61 13.20 -11.74
C THR A 12 6.28 13.32 -12.50
N GLY A 13 5.18 13.64 -11.83
CA GLY A 13 3.83 13.57 -12.37
C GLY A 13 3.21 12.19 -12.18
N GLY A 14 1.88 12.14 -12.14
CA GLY A 14 1.12 10.94 -11.79
C GLY A 14 0.89 10.80 -10.29
N TRP A 15 0.47 9.61 -9.87
CA TRP A 15 0.07 9.29 -8.51
C TRP A 15 0.77 8.04 -8.01
N CYS A 16 1.19 8.09 -6.76
CA CYS A 16 1.71 6.97 -6.01
C CYS A 16 0.66 6.47 -5.04
N ALA A 17 0.66 5.16 -4.81
CA ALA A 17 -0.15 4.53 -3.81
C ALA A 17 0.66 3.52 -3.03
N ASP A 18 0.55 3.59 -1.70
CA ASP A 18 1.19 2.64 -0.81
C ASP A 18 0.23 2.22 0.32
N ILE A 19 0.51 1.06 0.92
CA ILE A 19 -0.24 0.53 2.06
C ILE A 19 0.73 0.20 3.19
N ASP A 20 0.51 0.81 4.35
CA ASP A 20 1.27 0.57 5.57
C ASP A 20 0.35 0.22 6.75
N ASP A 21 0.93 0.13 7.94
CA ASP A 21 0.20 0.16 9.19
C ASP A 21 0.73 1.26 10.13
N ASP A 22 0.11 1.40 11.29
CA ASP A 22 0.46 2.37 12.32
C ASP A 22 1.85 2.18 12.95
N HIS A 23 2.52 1.05 12.70
CA HIS A 23 3.86 0.77 13.22
C HIS A 23 4.98 1.22 12.27
N ASP A 24 4.64 1.48 11.00
CA ASP A 24 5.54 2.06 10.01
C ASP A 24 5.04 3.46 9.65
N ARG A 25 5.53 4.45 10.39
CA ARG A 25 5.05 5.83 10.32
C ARG A 25 5.69 6.56 9.13
N GLN A 26 5.50 6.02 7.92
CA GLN A 26 5.87 6.48 6.58
C GLN A 26 7.23 7.21 6.35
N PRO A 27 8.01 6.85 5.29
CA PRO A 27 7.81 5.79 4.30
C PRO A 27 9.06 4.90 4.16
N ASP A 28 9.34 4.04 5.14
CA ASP A 28 10.55 3.21 5.09
C ASP A 28 10.29 1.78 4.60
N ASP A 29 9.13 1.14 4.89
CA ASP A 29 8.89 -0.27 4.49
C ASP A 29 7.39 -0.66 4.36
N PRO A 30 6.66 -0.18 3.35
CA PRO A 30 5.25 -0.49 3.19
C PRO A 30 5.02 -1.98 2.83
N TYR A 31 3.78 -2.46 2.97
CA TYR A 31 3.35 -3.79 2.52
C TYR A 31 3.10 -3.86 1.02
N TRP A 32 2.85 -2.71 0.39
CA TRP A 32 2.63 -2.57 -1.03
C TRP A 32 2.89 -1.13 -1.46
N CYS A 33 3.47 -0.92 -2.63
CA CYS A 33 3.77 0.40 -3.17
C CYS A 33 3.83 0.35 -4.71
N VAL A 34 3.22 1.33 -5.38
CA VAL A 34 3.32 1.54 -6.84
C VAL A 34 3.32 3.04 -7.16
N ASP A 35 4.32 3.49 -7.91
CA ASP A 35 4.66 4.92 -8.06
C ASP A 35 4.32 5.57 -9.41
N GLN A 36 3.36 5.04 -10.18
CA GLN A 36 3.14 5.50 -11.57
C GLN A 36 1.69 5.41 -12.07
N TRP A 37 0.70 5.79 -11.26
CA TRP A 37 -0.69 5.82 -11.71
C TRP A 37 -1.01 7.10 -12.51
N PRO A 38 -1.73 6.97 -13.63
CA PRO A 38 -2.08 8.13 -14.47
C PRO A 38 -3.11 9.05 -13.80
N THR A 39 -3.98 8.51 -12.94
CA THR A 39 -4.98 9.29 -12.20
C THR A 39 -5.04 8.90 -10.73
N GLN A 40 -5.52 9.83 -9.89
CA GLN A 40 -5.76 9.57 -8.47
C GLN A 40 -6.76 8.45 -8.26
N GLN A 41 -7.78 8.38 -9.13
CA GLN A 41 -8.83 7.39 -9.06
C GLN A 41 -8.29 5.97 -9.34
N ASP A 42 -7.40 5.83 -10.32
CA ASP A 42 -6.78 4.52 -10.62
C ASP A 42 -5.92 4.05 -9.45
N ALA A 43 -5.11 4.97 -8.90
CA ALA A 43 -4.29 4.71 -7.71
C ALA A 43 -5.13 4.24 -6.52
N LEU A 44 -6.21 4.97 -6.21
CA LEU A 44 -7.11 4.65 -5.12
C LEU A 44 -7.85 3.32 -5.35
N THR A 45 -8.32 3.08 -6.58
CA THR A 45 -9.03 1.84 -6.94
C THR A 45 -8.13 0.62 -6.74
N ALA A 46 -6.89 0.68 -7.24
CA ALA A 46 -5.91 -0.39 -7.06
C ALA A 46 -5.55 -0.60 -5.59
N ALA A 47 -5.33 0.49 -4.83
CA ALA A 47 -5.02 0.42 -3.41
C ALA A 47 -6.17 -0.23 -2.61
N CYS A 48 -7.42 0.09 -2.91
CA CYS A 48 -8.58 -0.54 -2.27
C CYS A 48 -8.65 -2.06 -2.52
N VAL A 49 -8.38 -2.50 -3.76
CA VAL A 49 -8.33 -3.94 -4.09
C VAL A 49 -7.21 -4.62 -3.32
N GLN A 50 -6.02 -4.03 -3.29
CA GLN A 50 -4.89 -4.58 -2.57
C GLN A 50 -5.13 -4.63 -1.05
N LEU A 51 -5.70 -3.57 -0.47
CA LEU A 51 -6.06 -3.50 0.94
C LEU A 51 -7.04 -4.62 1.33
N ALA A 52 -8.03 -4.90 0.50
CA ALA A 52 -8.97 -6.00 0.74
C ALA A 52 -8.25 -7.36 0.77
N GLY A 53 -7.30 -7.58 -0.15
CA GLY A 53 -6.47 -8.78 -0.17
C GLY A 53 -5.59 -8.93 1.07
N LEU A 54 -4.90 -7.85 1.48
CA LEU A 54 -4.04 -7.83 2.67
C LEU A 54 -4.84 -8.06 3.95
N ASN A 55 -6.02 -7.44 4.09
CA ASN A 55 -6.92 -7.67 5.21
C ASN A 55 -7.39 -9.12 5.30
N ALA A 56 -7.73 -9.74 4.16
CA ALA A 56 -8.13 -11.15 4.13
C ALA A 56 -6.98 -12.09 4.54
N SER A 57 -5.73 -11.77 4.15
CA SER A 57 -4.54 -12.54 4.55
C SER A 57 -4.23 -12.39 6.04
N ALA A 58 -4.29 -11.17 6.57
CA ALA A 58 -4.06 -10.90 8.00
C ALA A 58 -5.04 -11.66 8.91
N GLN A 59 -6.30 -11.83 8.46
CA GLN A 59 -7.30 -12.63 9.17
C GLN A 59 -6.98 -14.13 9.22
N ARG A 60 -6.17 -14.65 8.29
CA ARG A 60 -5.76 -16.07 8.22
C ARG A 60 -4.51 -16.37 9.05
N THR A 61 -4.19 -15.55 10.05
CA THR A 61 -3.02 -15.66 10.95
C THR A 61 -1.64 -15.57 10.28
N GLN A 62 -1.58 -15.16 9.02
CA GLN A 62 -0.31 -14.87 8.35
C GLN A 62 -0.23 -13.36 8.08
N PRO A 63 0.67 -12.62 8.75
CA PRO A 63 0.87 -11.22 8.43
C PRO A 63 1.35 -11.10 6.97
N PRO A 64 0.83 -10.13 6.19
CA PRO A 64 1.37 -9.90 4.85
C PRO A 64 2.85 -9.52 4.92
N PRO A 65 3.67 -9.96 3.97
CA PRO A 65 5.07 -9.57 3.93
C PRO A 65 5.21 -8.08 3.63
N ARG A 66 6.18 -7.44 4.29
CA ARG A 66 6.67 -6.10 3.95
C ARG A 66 7.48 -6.16 2.65
N ILE A 67 7.60 -5.05 1.91
CA ILE A 67 8.37 -5.03 0.67
C ILE A 67 9.84 -5.43 0.92
N SER A 68 10.47 -4.98 2.00
CA SER A 68 11.85 -5.36 2.35
C SER A 68 12.03 -6.86 2.62
N GLY A 69 10.97 -7.55 3.04
CA GLY A 69 10.96 -8.97 3.39
C GLY A 69 10.47 -9.90 2.28
N ALA A 70 10.06 -9.37 1.13
CA ALA A 70 9.60 -10.13 -0.02
C ALA A 70 10.81 -10.64 -0.85
N ALA A 71 11.46 -11.69 -0.37
CA ALA A 71 12.49 -12.45 -1.08
C ALA A 71 11.96 -13.81 -1.56
#